data_AF-A0A7S3LBQ4-F1
#
_entry.id   AF-A0A7S3LBQ4-F1
#
_cell.length_a   1.000
_cell.length_b   1.000
_cell.length_c   1.000
_cell.angle_alpha   90.00
_cell.angle_beta   90.00
_cell.angle_gamma   90.00
#
_symmetry.space_group_name_H-M   'P 1'
#
loop_
_entity.id
_entity.type
_entity.pdbx_description
1 polymer ?
#
loop_
_entity_poly.entity_id
_entity_poly.type
_entity_poly.pdbx_seq_one_letter_code
_entity_poly.pdbx_strand_id
1 'polypeptide(L)'
;MNRENDEKNRIQISGVIVKRRCLGKHLSFATLSNNLDQQPHDELMKVVFRRARFDESNDSSSPSSSAMDSKNRLRFPVKASDLPYGAHVTLRVVSVVHEEGTTTTAEFEVRSWSLVGEHPRSQARQAATLPQGGAVSCTKYLKARGDLFQIV
;
A
#
# COMPACT_ATOMS: atom_id res chain seq x y z
N MET A 1 -2.42 10.77 25.26
CA MET A 1 -2.47 12.22 25.03
C MET A 1 -1.96 12.67 23.64
N ASN A 2 -1.90 11.82 22.58
CA ASN A 2 -1.27 12.20 21.29
C ASN A 2 -2.24 12.30 20.09
N ARG A 3 -3.55 12.11 20.25
CA ARG A 3 -4.48 12.08 19.11
C ARG A 3 -4.70 13.44 18.43
N GLU A 4 -4.64 14.53 19.19
CA GLU A 4 -4.96 15.87 18.68
C GLU A 4 -3.87 16.46 17.77
N ASN A 5 -2.59 16.13 18.01
CA ASN A 5 -1.49 16.53 17.13
C ASN A 5 -1.40 15.66 15.87
N ASP A 6 -1.82 14.39 15.94
CA ASP A 6 -1.82 13.49 14.77
C ASP A 6 -2.78 13.98 13.67
N GLU A 7 -3.83 14.73 14.02
CA GLU A 7 -4.88 15.13 13.08
C GLU A 7 -4.46 16.30 12.18
N LYS A 8 -3.60 17.21 12.69
CA LYS A 8 -3.09 18.37 11.93
C LYS A 8 -2.04 18.00 10.88
N ASN A 9 -1.43 16.82 10.99
CA ASN A 9 -0.37 16.35 10.09
C ASN A 9 -0.82 15.22 9.15
N ARG A 10 -2.13 15.06 8.96
CA ARG A 10 -2.69 14.05 8.04
C ARG A 10 -2.57 14.53 6.61
N ILE A 11 -1.80 13.80 5.82
CA ILE A 11 -1.61 14.04 4.39
C ILE A 11 -2.23 12.87 3.64
N GLN A 12 -2.97 13.17 2.59
CA GLN A 12 -3.43 12.16 1.65
C GLN A 12 -2.46 12.12 0.47
N ILE A 13 -1.88 10.95 0.21
CA ILE A 13 -0.97 10.72 -0.91
C ILE A 13 -1.54 9.63 -1.81
N SER A 14 -1.26 9.69 -3.10
CA SER A 14 -1.63 8.65 -4.05
C SER A 14 -0.40 8.22 -4.85
N GLY A 15 -0.37 6.99 -5.32
CA GLY A 15 0.76 6.50 -6.11
C GLY A 15 0.68 5.01 -6.40
N VAL A 16 1.71 4.51 -7.08
CA VAL A 16 1.83 3.10 -7.43
C VAL A 16 2.82 2.39 -6.52
N ILE A 17 2.44 1.24 -5.97
CA ILE A 17 3.33 0.41 -5.16
C ILE A 17 4.40 -0.22 -6.04
N VAL A 18 5.64 0.26 -5.91
CA VAL A 18 6.79 -0.26 -6.67
C VAL A 18 7.63 -1.23 -5.82
N LYS A 19 7.74 -1.00 -4.51
CA LYS A 19 8.42 -1.90 -3.58
C LYS A 19 7.55 -2.14 -2.35
N ARG A 20 7.64 -3.35 -1.80
CA ARG A 20 7.01 -3.67 -0.51
C ARG A 20 7.80 -4.73 0.24
N ARG A 21 7.75 -4.67 1.57
CA ARG A 21 8.34 -5.68 2.45
C ARG A 21 7.50 -5.77 3.73
N CYS A 22 7.05 -6.98 4.07
CA CYS A 22 6.39 -7.22 5.35
C CYS A 22 7.38 -7.86 6.32
N LEU A 23 7.47 -7.31 7.53
CA LEU A 23 8.24 -7.87 8.66
C LEU A 23 7.26 -8.42 9.70
N GLY A 24 6.90 -9.69 9.55
CA GLY A 24 5.94 -10.35 10.43
C GLY A 24 4.49 -9.89 10.20
N LYS A 25 3.73 -9.76 11.30
CA LYS A 25 2.28 -9.47 11.28
C LYS A 25 1.89 -8.04 11.73
N HIS A 26 2.88 -7.22 12.07
CA HIS A 26 2.68 -5.91 12.70
C HIS A 26 3.36 -4.75 11.98
N LEU A 27 4.28 -5.05 11.06
CA LEU A 27 5.10 -4.06 10.41
C LEU A 27 5.21 -4.38 8.92
N SER A 28 4.94 -3.39 8.09
CA SER A 28 5.15 -3.47 6.64
C SER A 28 5.69 -2.16 6.12
N PHE A 29 6.43 -2.22 5.03
CA PHE A 29 6.99 -1.07 4.34
C PHE A 29 6.53 -1.10 2.89
N ALA A 30 6.31 0.07 2.31
CA ALA A 30 6.14 0.21 0.88
C ALA A 30 6.89 1.42 0.33
N THR A 31 7.16 1.38 -0.96
CA THR A 31 7.66 2.50 -1.73
C THR A 31 6.65 2.80 -2.82
N LEU A 32 6.27 4.08 -2.93
CA LEU A 32 5.36 4.59 -3.94
C LEU A 32 6.14 5.34 -5.00
N SER A 33 5.73 5.18 -6.25
CA SER A 33 6.04 6.10 -7.34
C SER A 33 4.85 7.03 -7.54
N ASN A 34 5.09 8.34 -7.49
CA ASN A 34 4.07 9.36 -7.63
C ASN A 34 3.96 9.77 -9.11
N ASN A 35 3.21 9.01 -9.91
CA ASN A 35 2.98 9.30 -11.34
C ASN A 35 1.67 10.07 -11.54
N LEU A 36 1.47 11.15 -10.79
CA LEU A 36 0.38 12.08 -11.05
C LEU A 36 0.94 13.25 -11.87
N ASP A 37 0.90 13.06 -13.18
CA ASP A 37 1.03 14.06 -14.24
C ASP A 37 2.22 15.05 -14.17
N GLN A 38 3.18 14.83 -15.07
CA GLN A 38 3.97 15.87 -15.74
C GLN A 38 5.00 16.69 -14.92
N GLN A 39 5.69 16.11 -13.94
CA GLN A 39 7.03 16.59 -13.60
C GLN A 39 8.03 15.45 -13.43
N PRO A 40 9.27 15.59 -13.93
CA PRO A 40 10.35 14.62 -13.79
C PRO A 40 10.97 14.67 -12.38
N HIS A 41 10.17 14.93 -11.35
CA HIS A 41 10.65 14.76 -9.99
C HIS A 41 10.43 13.31 -9.58
N ASP A 42 11.52 12.56 -9.76
CA ASP A 42 11.81 11.15 -9.46
C ASP A 42 11.63 10.76 -7.99
N GLU A 43 10.57 11.23 -7.33
CA GLU A 43 10.45 11.10 -5.89
C GLU A 43 9.78 9.78 -5.50
N LEU A 44 10.62 8.79 -5.19
CA LEU A 44 10.19 7.56 -4.54
C LEU A 44 9.89 7.82 -3.06
N MET A 45 8.62 7.76 -2.68
CA MET A 45 8.21 7.95 -1.29
C MET A 45 8.21 6.63 -0.53
N LYS A 46 8.89 6.59 0.62
CA LYS A 46 8.85 5.44 1.54
C LYS A 46 7.79 5.65 2.60
N VAL A 47 6.98 4.63 2.83
CA VAL A 47 5.94 4.64 3.86
C VAL A 47 6.01 3.39 4.73
N VAL A 48 5.61 3.54 5.99
CA VAL A 48 5.55 2.45 6.96
C VAL A 48 4.11 2.19 7.38
N PHE A 49 3.76 0.92 7.53
CA PHE A 49 2.50 0.47 8.08
C PHE A 49 2.80 -0.16 9.44
N ARG A 50 2.24 0.42 10.51
CA ARG A 50 2.33 -0.13 11.87
C ARG A 50 0.95 -0.53 12.36
N ARG A 51 0.75 -1.82 12.65
CA ARG A 51 -0.59 -2.34 12.97
C ARG A 51 -1.22 -1.66 14.19
N ALA A 52 -0.43 -1.32 15.19
CA ALA A 52 -0.90 -0.64 16.41
C ALA A 52 -1.40 0.80 16.17
N ARG A 53 -1.08 1.37 15.01
CA ARG A 53 -1.41 2.76 14.63
C ARG A 53 -2.32 2.85 13.42
N PHE A 54 -2.65 1.69 12.85
CA PHE A 54 -3.49 1.58 11.67
C PHE A 54 -4.95 1.70 12.10
N ASP A 55 -5.66 2.64 11.47
CA ASP A 55 -7.06 2.91 11.75
C ASP A 55 -7.89 1.81 11.07
N GLU A 56 -8.04 0.67 11.76
CA GLU A 56 -8.95 -0.41 11.34
C GLU A 56 -10.44 -0.03 11.55
N SER A 57 -10.70 1.14 12.13
CA SER A 57 -12.02 1.63 12.51
C SER A 57 -12.72 2.38 11.38
N ASN A 58 -13.44 1.63 10.53
CA ASN A 58 -14.75 2.06 10.02
C ASN A 58 -15.63 0.84 9.68
N ASP A 59 -15.90 -0.01 10.68
CA ASP A 59 -16.77 -1.17 10.48
C ASP A 59 -17.52 -1.53 11.77
N SER A 60 -18.36 -0.61 12.23
CA SER A 60 -19.46 -0.94 13.16
C SER A 60 -20.72 -1.30 12.38
N SER A 61 -20.64 -2.29 11.50
CA SER A 61 -21.84 -2.97 10.98
C SER A 61 -21.53 -4.44 10.66
N SER A 62 -21.77 -5.26 11.69
CA SER A 62 -22.23 -6.65 11.65
C SER A 62 -21.31 -7.76 11.08
N PRO A 63 -21.24 -8.92 11.76
CA PRO A 63 -20.62 -10.13 11.23
C PRO A 63 -21.61 -10.83 10.29
N SER A 64 -21.75 -10.34 9.06
CA SER A 64 -22.51 -11.07 8.03
C SER A 64 -21.57 -11.97 7.24
N SER A 65 -21.77 -13.27 7.45
CA SER A 65 -21.21 -14.38 6.71
C SER A 65 -21.54 -14.30 5.21
N SER A 66 -20.65 -13.70 4.42
CA SER A 66 -20.53 -14.03 3.00
C SER A 66 -19.08 -13.83 2.55
N ALA A 67 -18.42 -14.93 2.17
CA ALA A 67 -17.00 -14.96 1.80
C ALA A 67 -16.67 -14.22 0.48
N MET A 68 -17.63 -13.50 -0.12
CA MET A 68 -17.51 -12.86 -1.42
C MET A 68 -17.32 -11.33 -1.37
N ASP A 69 -17.79 -10.65 -0.32
CA ASP A 69 -17.78 -9.17 -0.22
C ASP A 69 -16.65 -8.58 0.66
N SER A 70 -15.73 -9.41 1.13
CA SER A 70 -14.56 -8.96 1.91
C SER A 70 -13.48 -8.27 1.06
N LYS A 71 -13.71 -8.05 -0.23
CA LYS A 71 -12.68 -7.72 -1.22
C LYS A 71 -12.14 -6.29 -1.17
N ASN A 72 -12.81 -5.37 -0.47
CA ASN A 72 -12.38 -3.97 -0.36
C ASN A 72 -12.21 -3.49 1.10
N ARG A 73 -12.23 -4.40 2.08
CA ARG A 73 -12.01 -4.03 3.49
C ARG A 73 -10.53 -3.70 3.70
N LEU A 74 -10.28 -2.45 4.11
CA LEU A 74 -8.98 -1.82 4.33
C LEU A 74 -8.24 -2.47 5.51
N ARG A 75 -7.72 -3.69 5.30
CA ARG A 75 -6.97 -4.41 6.32
C ARG A 75 -5.52 -3.94 6.32
N PHE A 76 -4.89 -4.09 7.48
CA PHE A 76 -3.44 -3.96 7.60
C PHE A 76 -2.76 -4.90 6.56
N PRO A 77 -1.81 -4.40 5.74
CA PRO A 77 -1.22 -5.22 4.69
C PRO A 77 -0.32 -6.30 5.30
N VAL A 78 -0.69 -7.57 5.13
CA VAL A 78 0.14 -8.72 5.53
C VAL A 78 0.79 -9.41 4.34
N LYS A 79 1.73 -10.32 4.60
CA LYS A 79 2.54 -11.03 3.60
C LYS A 79 1.71 -11.57 2.42
N ALA A 80 0.51 -12.07 2.69
CA ALA A 80 -0.41 -12.63 1.72
C ALA A 80 -1.53 -11.68 1.23
N SER A 81 -1.73 -10.49 1.81
CA SER A 81 -2.98 -9.76 1.63
C SER A 81 -2.79 -8.31 1.13
N ASP A 82 -3.55 -8.03 0.09
CA ASP A 82 -4.19 -6.75 -0.25
C ASP A 82 -3.35 -5.66 -0.90
N LEU A 83 -2.06 -5.51 -0.58
CA LEU A 83 -1.23 -4.48 -1.23
C LEU A 83 -0.23 -5.10 -2.23
N PRO A 84 -0.63 -5.40 -3.48
CA PRO A 84 0.28 -5.96 -4.48
C PRO A 84 1.16 -4.89 -5.13
N TYR A 85 2.27 -5.33 -5.72
CA TYR A 85 3.05 -4.52 -6.64
C TYR A 85 2.18 -4.07 -7.82
N GLY A 86 2.42 -2.84 -8.29
CA GLY A 86 1.64 -2.23 -9.38
C GLY A 86 0.21 -1.84 -8.99
N ALA A 87 -0.14 -1.89 -7.70
CA ALA A 87 -1.40 -1.32 -7.22
C ALA A 87 -1.32 0.19 -7.19
N HIS A 88 -2.33 0.84 -7.77
CA HIS A 88 -2.62 2.24 -7.49
C HIS A 88 -3.33 2.31 -6.15
N VAL A 89 -2.83 3.19 -5.29
CA VAL A 89 -3.38 3.36 -3.94
C VAL A 89 -3.49 4.82 -3.58
N THR A 90 -4.42 5.09 -2.68
CA THR A 90 -4.47 6.32 -1.90
C THR A 90 -4.19 5.97 -0.45
N LEU A 91 -3.23 6.64 0.16
CA LEU A 91 -2.81 6.45 1.55
C LEU A 91 -3.14 7.71 2.35
N ARG A 92 -3.65 7.52 3.57
CA ARG A 92 -3.63 8.57 4.59
C ARG A 92 -2.41 8.34 5.46
N VAL A 93 -1.50 9.30 5.45
CA VAL A 93 -0.23 9.24 6.18
C VAL A 93 -0.14 10.36 7.22
N VAL A 94 0.64 10.11 8.25
CA VAL A 94 1.07 11.12 9.22
C VAL A 94 2.59 11.17 9.16
N SER A 95 3.16 12.37 9.02
CA SER A 95 4.61 12.55 9.12
C SER A 95 5.03 12.48 10.59
N VAL A 96 5.87 11.51 10.92
CA VAL A 96 6.45 11.32 12.24
C VAL A 96 7.91 11.72 12.18
N VAL A 97 8.27 12.77 12.91
CA VAL A 97 9.65 13.25 12.99
C VAL A 97 10.35 12.53 14.13
N HIS A 98 11.44 11.86 13.82
CA HIS A 98 12.32 11.20 14.76
C HIS A 98 13.61 12.02 14.91
N GLU A 99 13.91 12.42 16.14
CA GLU A 99 15.17 13.06 16.49
C GLU A 99 16.05 12.00 17.17
N GLU A 100 17.06 11.50 16.45
CA GLU A 100 18.09 10.62 17.01
C GLU A 100 19.43 11.37 17.02
N GLY A 101 19.78 11.90 18.19
CA GLY A 101 21.00 12.70 18.37
C GLY A 101 20.94 14.00 17.56
N THR A 102 21.86 14.16 16.60
CA THR A 102 21.92 15.35 15.72
C THR A 102 21.15 15.17 14.40
N THR A 103 20.56 14.00 14.15
CA THR A 103 19.87 13.72 12.89
C THR A 103 18.36 13.71 13.09
N THR A 104 17.67 14.52 12.29
CA THR A 104 16.21 14.54 12.21
C THR A 104 15.78 13.76 10.97
N THR A 105 15.03 12.68 11.15
CA THR A 105 14.45 11.90 10.04
C THR A 105 12.94 11.92 10.11
N ALA A 106 12.28 12.17 8.99
CA ALA A 106 10.82 12.09 8.88
C ALA A 106 10.42 10.72 8.30
N GLU A 107 9.54 10.01 9.01
CA GLU A 107 8.91 8.76 8.57
C GLU A 107 7.43 9.02 8.25
N PHE A 108 6.96 8.56 7.09
CA PHE A 108 5.55 8.63 6.72
C PHE A 108 4.81 7.38 7.19
N GLU A 109 4.05 7.51 8.28
CA GLU A 109 3.29 6.41 8.86
C GLU A 109 1.87 6.35 8.28
N VAL A 110 1.52 5.22 7.67
CA VAL A 110 0.21 4.98 7.07
C VAL A 110 -0.81 4.64 8.14
N ARG A 111 -1.88 5.42 8.18
CA ARG A 111 -3.04 5.22 9.06
C ARG A 111 -4.14 4.44 8.39
N SER A 112 -4.38 4.69 7.11
CA SER A 112 -5.32 3.91 6.30
C SER A 112 -4.90 3.96 4.84
N TRP A 113 -5.40 3.03 4.04
CA TRP A 113 -5.14 3.02 2.59
C TRP A 113 -6.31 2.42 1.84
N SER A 114 -6.44 2.74 0.54
CA SER A 114 -7.43 2.16 -0.37
C SER A 114 -6.82 1.88 -1.73
N LEU A 115 -7.31 0.85 -2.42
CA LEU A 115 -7.00 0.63 -3.84
C LEU A 115 -7.76 1.65 -4.71
N VAL A 116 -7.09 2.16 -5.73
CA VAL A 116 -7.70 2.96 -6.78
C VAL A 116 -7.85 2.07 -8.02
N GLY A 117 -9.08 1.90 -8.49
CA GLY A 117 -9.39 1.06 -9.66
C GLY A 117 -9.34 -0.44 -9.37
N GLU A 118 -9.07 -1.23 -10.41
CA GLU A 118 -9.13 -2.69 -10.32
C GLU A 118 -7.93 -3.28 -9.56
N HIS A 119 -8.20 -4.27 -8.70
CA HIS A 119 -7.16 -4.97 -7.96
C HIS A 119 -6.22 -5.73 -8.93
N PRO A 120 -4.89 -5.47 -8.92
CA PRO A 120 -3.94 -6.11 -9.85
C PRO A 120 -3.93 -7.65 -9.81
N ARG A 121 -4.37 -8.27 -8.72
CA ARG A 121 -4.50 -9.72 -8.61
C ARG A 121 -5.62 -10.30 -9.46
N SER A 122 -6.70 -9.56 -9.69
CA SER A 122 -7.77 -9.99 -10.59
C SER A 122 -7.24 -10.14 -12.01
N GLN A 123 -6.50 -9.13 -12.47
CA GLN A 123 -5.82 -9.14 -13.78
C GLN A 123 -4.73 -10.23 -13.85
N ALA A 124 -3.94 -10.41 -12.78
CA ALA A 124 -2.93 -11.47 -12.73
C ALA A 124 -3.55 -12.88 -12.81
N ARG A 125 -4.72 -13.09 -12.21
CA ARG A 125 -5.45 -14.37 -12.29
C ARG A 125 -5.99 -14.62 -13.69
N GLN A 126 -6.57 -13.61 -14.33
CA GLN A 126 -7.02 -13.71 -15.72
C GLN A 126 -5.86 -14.00 -16.69
N ALA A 127 -4.71 -13.33 -16.49
CA ALA A 127 -3.52 -13.55 -17.30
C ALA A 127 -2.95 -14.97 -17.12
N ALA A 128 -3.00 -15.53 -15.90
CA ALA A 128 -2.55 -16.88 -15.62
C ALA A 128 -3.43 -17.97 -16.23
N THR A 129 -4.69 -17.66 -16.59
CA THR A 129 -5.63 -18.61 -17.22
C THR A 129 -5.55 -18.62 -18.76
N LEU A 130 -4.74 -17.76 -19.38
CA LEU A 130 -4.61 -17.73 -20.84
C LEU A 130 -3.82 -18.96 -21.35
N PRO A 131 -4.41 -19.77 -22.23
CA PRO A 131 -3.87 -21.07 -22.62
C PRO A 131 -2.66 -21.03 -23.58
N GLN A 132 -2.19 -19.85 -24.02
CA GLN A 132 -1.26 -19.72 -25.16
C GLN A 132 0.21 -19.37 -24.86
N GLY A 133 0.68 -19.42 -23.62
CA GLY A 133 2.13 -19.25 -23.41
C GLY A 133 2.54 -19.24 -21.95
N GLY A 134 3.07 -20.38 -21.49
CA GLY A 134 3.80 -20.55 -20.24
C GLY A 134 3.18 -19.86 -19.02
N ALA A 135 2.37 -20.60 -18.24
CA ALA A 135 1.72 -20.10 -17.03
C ALA A 135 2.65 -19.19 -16.18
N VAL A 136 2.46 -17.87 -16.30
CA VAL A 136 3.22 -16.90 -15.51
C VAL A 136 2.66 -16.93 -14.10
N SER A 137 3.49 -17.24 -13.11
CA SER A 137 3.04 -17.22 -11.72
C SER A 137 2.54 -15.81 -11.34
N CYS A 138 1.44 -15.73 -10.59
CA CYS A 138 0.82 -14.47 -10.16
C CYS A 138 1.84 -13.49 -9.54
N THR A 139 2.79 -14.01 -8.75
CA THR A 139 3.88 -13.22 -8.17
C THR A 139 4.80 -12.60 -9.24
N LYS A 140 5.14 -13.35 -10.29
CA LYS A 140 6.01 -12.87 -11.38
C LYS A 140 5.30 -11.79 -12.20
N TYR A 141 4.01 -11.96 -12.48
CA TYR A 141 3.20 -10.94 -13.16
C TYR A 141 3.12 -9.64 -12.35
N LEU A 142 2.80 -9.73 -11.05
CA LEU A 142 2.69 -8.53 -10.20
C LEU A 142 4.02 -7.78 -10.06
N LYS A 143 5.13 -8.50 -9.94
CA LYS A 143 6.47 -7.88 -9.94
C LYS A 143 6.74 -7.16 -11.26
N ALA A 144 6.58 -7.84 -12.39
CA ALA A 144 6.80 -7.23 -13.71
C ALA A 144 5.93 -5.97 -13.90
N ARG A 145 4.67 -6.01 -13.46
CA ARG A 145 3.80 -4.83 -13.47
C ARG A 145 4.34 -3.71 -12.58
N GLY A 146 4.81 -4.00 -11.37
CA GLY A 146 5.44 -3.00 -10.50
C GLY A 146 6.75 -2.45 -11.08
N ASP A 147 7.53 -3.28 -11.76
CA ASP A 147 8.78 -2.91 -12.42
C ASP A 147 8.54 -1.95 -13.59
N LEU A 148 7.39 -2.01 -14.28
CA LEU A 148 7.02 -1.01 -15.30
C LEU A 148 6.92 0.42 -14.74
N PHE A 149 6.70 0.55 -13.43
CA PHE A 149 6.65 1.83 -12.73
C PHE A 149 7.93 2.12 -11.93
N GLN A 150 8.89 1.18 -11.93
CA GLN A 150 10.23 1.45 -11.44
C GLN A 150 11.00 2.12 -12.57
N ILE A 151 11.39 3.36 -12.35
CA ILE A 151 12.28 4.09 -13.25
C ILE A 151 13.67 3.41 -13.16
N VAL A 152 14.23 3.06 -14.32
CA VAL A 152 15.62 2.59 -14.49
C VAL A 152 16.56 3.79 -14.52
#